data_AF-A0A813H7M4-F1
#
_entry.id   AF-A0A813H7M4-F1
#
_cell.length_a   1.000
_cell.length_b   1.000
_cell.length_c   1.000
_cell.angle_alpha   90.00
_cell.angle_beta   90.00
_cell.angle_gamma   90.00
#
_symmetry.space_group_name_H-M   'P 1'
#
loop_
_entity.id
_entity.type
_entity.pdbx_description
1 polymer ?
#
loop_
_entity_poly.entity_id
_entity_poly.type
_entity_poly.pdbx_seq_one_letter_code
_entity_poly.pdbx_strand_id
1 'polypeptide(L)'
;MPIILLLQLSNQTGLLSLGDLLLQAATVLHEGVVQVVGSSSAFAAIKSDGSGIIWGDAAKGGDSSRVEHRLQEGVVQVVGSSSAFAAIKSDGSVFSLVSTACGGDISCFEHQLQEGVVQVVSNYLAFAAVKSDGSVITWGDAAKGGDSSRVEHRLQEGVVQVVGSSSAFAAIKSDGSIIIWGDAAHGGDISRVEHRLQEGVVQVVGSSSAFAAIKSDGSVITWGAPANGGDISRVEHRLRE
;
A
#
# COMPACT_ATOMS: atom_id res chain seq x y z
N MET A 1 -3.36 35.28 13.73
CA MET A 1 -2.73 36.08 12.66
C MET A 1 -2.67 35.21 11.41
N PRO A 2 -3.46 35.48 10.36
CA PRO A 2 -3.30 34.78 9.10
C PRO A 2 -2.20 35.45 8.27
N ILE A 3 -1.33 34.61 7.71
CA ILE A 3 -0.20 34.96 6.85
C ILE A 3 -0.75 35.37 5.47
N ILE A 4 -0.46 36.60 5.06
CA ILE A 4 -0.77 37.11 3.72
C ILE A 4 0.30 36.59 2.75
N LEU A 5 -0.07 35.71 1.83
CA LEU A 5 0.79 35.31 0.71
C LEU A 5 0.67 36.39 -0.38
N LEU A 6 1.75 37.15 -0.62
CA LEU A 6 1.85 38.09 -1.75
C LEU A 6 2.20 37.31 -3.02
N LEU A 7 1.25 37.14 -3.93
CA LEU A 7 1.50 36.71 -5.31
C LEU A 7 1.78 37.94 -6.17
N GLN A 8 3.01 38.10 -6.66
CA GLN A 8 3.32 39.05 -7.73
C GLN A 8 2.77 38.50 -9.05
N LEU A 9 1.68 39.09 -9.56
CA LEU A 9 1.16 38.82 -10.90
C LEU A 9 1.88 39.71 -11.93
N SER A 10 2.59 39.05 -12.84
CA SER A 10 3.16 39.64 -14.05
C SER A 10 2.04 40.10 -14.98
N ASN A 11 1.85 41.42 -15.03
CA ASN A 11 1.56 42.22 -16.22
C ASN A 11 0.62 41.65 -17.30
N GLN A 12 -0.61 41.26 -16.93
CA GLN A 12 -1.74 41.28 -17.86
C GLN A 12 -2.89 42.10 -17.29
N THR A 13 -3.19 43.20 -17.99
CA THR A 13 -4.26 44.16 -17.70
C THR A 13 -5.62 43.57 -18.03
N GLY A 14 -6.15 42.74 -17.14
CA GLY A 14 -7.55 42.31 -17.12
C GLY A 14 -8.09 42.44 -15.70
N LEU A 15 -9.08 43.31 -15.49
CA LEU A 15 -9.82 43.42 -14.23
C LEU A 15 -10.68 42.16 -14.08
N LEU A 16 -10.13 41.12 -13.45
CA LEU A 16 -10.90 39.96 -13.02
C LEU A 16 -11.70 40.34 -11.77
N SER A 17 -12.99 40.01 -11.75
CA SER A 17 -13.81 40.28 -10.58
C SER A 17 -13.36 39.40 -9.41
N LEU A 18 -13.64 39.81 -8.17
CA LEU A 18 -13.36 39.00 -6.98
C LEU A 18 -14.04 37.61 -7.05
N GLY A 19 -15.15 37.52 -7.81
CA GLY A 19 -15.81 36.29 -8.19
C GLY A 19 -15.02 35.44 -9.18
N ASP A 20 -14.34 36.03 -10.18
CA ASP A 20 -13.49 35.32 -11.15
C ASP A 20 -12.17 34.85 -10.54
N LEU A 21 -11.63 35.60 -9.56
CA LEU A 21 -10.47 35.20 -8.76
C LEU A 21 -10.81 34.06 -7.78
N LEU A 22 -11.99 34.08 -7.17
CA LEU A 22 -12.52 32.98 -6.37
C LEU A 22 -12.89 31.78 -7.24
N LEU A 23 -13.38 32.00 -8.47
CA LEU A 23 -13.62 30.95 -9.43
C LEU A 23 -12.28 30.34 -9.83
N GLN A 24 -11.28 31.09 -10.31
CA GLN A 24 -9.95 30.57 -10.65
C GLN A 24 -9.24 29.86 -9.48
N ALA A 25 -9.41 30.31 -8.24
CA ALA A 25 -8.89 29.62 -7.05
C ALA A 25 -9.67 28.32 -6.73
N ALA A 26 -10.97 28.27 -7.04
CA ALA A 26 -11.80 27.07 -6.89
C ALA A 26 -11.73 26.12 -8.11
N THR A 27 -11.39 26.61 -9.31
CA THR A 27 -11.30 25.83 -10.56
C THR A 27 -10.07 24.92 -10.59
N VAL A 28 -9.11 25.08 -9.67
CA VAL A 28 -8.01 24.11 -9.51
C VAL A 28 -8.48 22.79 -8.87
N LEU A 29 -9.70 22.73 -8.33
CA LEU A 29 -10.21 21.55 -7.62
C LEU A 29 -11.20 20.68 -8.41
N HIS A 30 -11.47 20.96 -9.69
CA HIS A 30 -12.41 20.13 -10.44
C HIS A 30 -11.92 19.84 -11.86
N GLU A 31 -11.08 18.81 -11.99
CA GLU A 31 -11.11 17.92 -13.14
C GLU A 31 -10.43 16.60 -12.76
N GLY A 32 -11.26 15.56 -12.57
CA GLY A 32 -10.81 14.18 -12.74
C GLY A 32 -10.21 13.44 -11.55
N VAL A 33 -10.18 13.91 -10.30
CA VAL A 33 -9.64 13.06 -9.20
C VAL A 33 -10.45 11.74 -9.08
N VAL A 34 -9.78 10.61 -9.31
CA VAL A 34 -10.37 9.25 -9.28
C VAL A 34 -10.01 8.45 -8.04
N GLN A 35 -8.90 8.78 -7.38
CA GLN A 35 -8.46 8.10 -6.16
C GLN A 35 -7.80 9.09 -5.20
N VAL A 36 -8.06 8.96 -3.90
CA VAL A 36 -7.31 9.65 -2.83
C VAL A 36 -6.87 8.62 -1.79
N VAL A 37 -5.63 8.73 -1.33
CA VAL A 37 -5.00 7.83 -0.35
C VAL A 37 -4.34 8.66 0.73
N GLY A 38 -4.54 8.28 2.00
CA GLY A 38 -3.94 8.94 3.16
C GLY A 38 -2.83 8.10 3.79
N SER A 39 -1.85 8.77 4.37
CA SER A 39 -0.90 8.25 5.35
C SER A 39 -1.17 8.89 6.72
N SER A 40 -0.29 8.68 7.71
CA SER A 40 -0.47 9.30 9.04
C SER A 40 -0.42 10.83 9.02
N SER A 41 0.28 11.44 8.07
CA SER A 41 0.49 12.90 8.00
C SER A 41 0.56 13.47 6.58
N ALA A 42 0.24 12.69 5.55
CA ALA A 42 0.22 13.13 4.17
C ALA A 42 -0.90 12.46 3.37
N PHE A 43 -1.17 12.98 2.17
CA PHE A 43 -2.17 12.48 1.25
C PHE A 43 -1.63 12.48 -0.17
N ALA A 44 -2.16 11.58 -0.98
CA ALA A 44 -1.92 11.50 -2.41
C ALA A 44 -3.27 11.40 -3.15
N ALA A 45 -3.40 12.07 -4.29
CA ALA A 45 -4.57 11.99 -5.17
C ALA A 45 -4.13 11.67 -6.59
N ILE A 46 -4.88 10.80 -7.26
CA ILE A 46 -4.72 10.47 -8.68
C ILE A 46 -5.89 11.04 -9.46
N LYS A 47 -5.59 11.64 -10.61
CA LYS A 47 -6.54 12.18 -11.57
C LYS A 47 -6.78 11.20 -12.71
N SER A 48 -7.90 11.38 -13.41
CA SER A 48 -8.36 10.55 -14.53
C SER A 48 -7.47 10.66 -15.76
N ASP A 49 -6.67 11.73 -15.84
CA ASP A 49 -5.62 11.90 -16.85
C ASP A 49 -4.34 11.09 -16.52
N GLY A 50 -4.32 10.37 -15.39
CA GLY A 50 -3.18 9.60 -14.91
C GLY A 50 -2.12 10.43 -14.20
N SER A 51 -2.37 11.72 -13.94
CA SER A 51 -1.48 12.55 -13.13
C SER A 51 -1.75 12.40 -11.63
N GLY A 52 -0.72 12.61 -10.82
CA GLY A 52 -0.79 12.50 -9.36
C GLY A 52 -0.38 13.78 -8.63
N ILE A 53 -0.99 14.05 -7.47
CA ILE A 53 -0.64 15.14 -6.57
C ILE A 53 -0.43 14.57 -5.17
N ILE A 54 0.56 15.08 -4.45
CA ILE A 54 0.86 14.68 -3.07
C ILE A 54 1.02 15.94 -2.23
N TRP A 55 0.48 15.92 -1.00
CA TRP A 55 0.60 17.03 -0.07
C TRP A 55 0.66 16.52 1.38
N GLY A 56 1.27 17.29 2.27
CA GLY A 56 1.36 16.98 3.70
C GLY A 56 2.77 17.10 4.25
N ASP A 57 3.05 16.41 5.35
CA ASP A 57 4.37 16.44 5.99
C ASP A 57 5.44 15.79 5.09
N ALA A 58 6.44 16.58 4.70
CA ALA A 58 7.55 16.15 3.85
C ALA A 58 8.32 14.93 4.41
N ALA A 59 8.46 14.83 5.74
CA ALA A 59 9.10 13.71 6.41
C ALA A 59 8.25 12.42 6.38
N LYS A 60 6.96 12.54 6.05
CA LYS A 60 5.99 11.44 5.92
C LYS A 60 5.48 11.25 4.49
N GLY A 61 6.25 11.75 3.52
CA GLY A 61 5.97 11.56 2.11
C GLY A 61 5.11 12.62 1.45
N GLY A 62 4.91 13.78 2.09
CA GLY A 62 4.16 14.91 1.53
C GLY A 62 4.93 15.79 0.54
N ASP A 63 6.19 15.47 0.23
CA ASP A 63 7.03 16.25 -0.69
C ASP A 63 7.00 15.67 -2.10
N SER A 64 6.26 16.33 -3.00
CA SER A 64 6.13 15.95 -4.41
C SER A 64 7.33 16.36 -5.27
N SER A 65 8.23 17.23 -4.79
CA SER A 65 9.25 17.89 -5.62
C SER A 65 10.24 16.94 -6.29
N ARG A 66 10.48 15.77 -5.69
CA ARG A 66 11.41 14.74 -6.22
C ARG A 66 10.77 13.78 -7.21
N VAL A 67 9.44 13.70 -7.24
CA VAL A 67 8.68 12.70 -8.03
C VAL A 67 7.65 13.34 -8.96
N GLU A 68 7.58 14.68 -9.01
CA GLU A 68 6.63 15.45 -9.82
C GLU A 68 6.67 15.03 -11.30
N HIS A 69 7.86 14.89 -11.90
CA HIS A 69 8.00 14.39 -13.28
C HIS A 69 7.43 12.97 -13.46
N ARG A 70 7.53 12.11 -12.44
CA ARG A 70 7.01 10.73 -12.50
C ARG A 70 5.49 10.68 -12.36
N LEU A 71 4.89 11.71 -11.75
CA LEU A 71 3.46 11.89 -11.52
C LEU A 71 2.73 12.63 -12.67
N GLN A 72 3.40 12.93 -13.78
CA GLN A 72 2.80 13.70 -14.88
C GLN A 72 1.77 12.90 -15.68
N GLU A 73 1.96 11.58 -15.81
CA GLU A 73 1.05 10.72 -16.57
C GLU A 73 1.19 9.24 -16.21
N GLY A 74 0.12 8.49 -16.51
CA GLY A 74 0.10 7.05 -16.49
C GLY A 74 -0.05 6.41 -15.12
N VAL A 75 -0.25 7.15 -14.03
CA VAL A 75 -0.49 6.57 -12.70
C VAL A 75 -1.93 6.06 -12.59
N VAL A 76 -2.09 4.79 -12.25
CA VAL A 76 -3.41 4.13 -12.15
C VAL A 76 -3.80 3.81 -10.70
N GLN A 77 -2.81 3.70 -9.80
CA GLN A 77 -3.07 3.39 -8.40
C GLN A 77 -2.02 4.02 -7.49
N VAL A 78 -2.45 4.49 -6.32
CA VAL A 78 -1.54 4.81 -5.20
C VAL A 78 -1.88 3.93 -4.00
N VAL A 79 -0.85 3.58 -3.24
CA VAL A 79 -0.92 2.79 -2.01
C VAL A 79 -0.13 3.52 -0.93
N GLY A 80 -0.76 3.77 0.21
CA GLY A 80 -0.16 4.48 1.35
C GLY A 80 0.21 3.54 2.48
N SER A 81 1.34 3.80 3.13
CA SER A 81 1.71 3.26 4.44
C SER A 81 1.60 4.36 5.50
N SER A 82 2.02 4.10 6.73
CA SER A 82 1.99 5.13 7.78
C SER A 82 2.85 6.35 7.41
N SER A 83 3.96 6.14 6.71
CA SER A 83 4.98 7.17 6.47
C SER A 83 5.48 7.23 5.02
N ALA A 84 4.90 6.44 4.11
CA ALA A 84 5.30 6.40 2.72
C ALA A 84 4.13 6.16 1.75
N PHE A 85 4.34 6.41 0.46
CA PHE A 85 3.42 6.04 -0.61
C PHE A 85 4.16 5.36 -1.76
N ALA A 86 3.48 4.43 -2.44
CA ALA A 86 3.91 3.81 -3.69
C ALA A 86 2.85 4.05 -4.76
N ALA A 87 3.27 4.34 -5.99
CA ALA A 87 2.40 4.52 -7.14
C ALA A 87 2.65 3.42 -8.19
N ILE A 88 1.57 2.93 -8.79
CA ILE A 88 1.59 1.97 -9.90
C ILE A 88 1.16 2.70 -11.17
N LYS A 89 1.90 2.50 -12.26
CA LYS A 89 1.56 3.01 -13.59
C LYS A 89 0.80 1.99 -14.44
N SER A 90 0.14 2.47 -15.49
CA SER A 90 -0.60 1.66 -16.46
C SER A 90 0.28 0.66 -17.21
N ASP A 91 1.59 0.91 -17.29
CA ASP A 91 2.58 -0.01 -17.84
C ASP A 91 3.04 -1.09 -16.83
N GLY A 92 2.51 -1.06 -15.60
CA GLY A 92 2.87 -1.99 -14.53
C GLY A 92 4.17 -1.62 -13.80
N SER A 93 4.76 -0.46 -14.08
CA SER A 93 5.89 0.05 -13.31
C SER A 93 5.47 0.63 -11.96
N VAL A 94 6.30 0.47 -10.94
CA VAL A 94 6.08 0.98 -9.58
C VAL A 94 7.16 1.97 -9.21
N PHE A 95 6.76 3.05 -8.53
CA PHE A 95 7.70 3.96 -7.92
C PHE A 95 7.28 4.40 -6.53
N SER A 96 8.27 4.55 -5.66
CA SER A 96 8.07 5.13 -4.35
C SER A 96 8.02 6.65 -4.48
N LEU A 97 7.06 7.22 -3.76
CA LEU A 97 6.82 8.65 -3.72
C LEU A 97 7.56 9.33 -2.56
N VAL A 98 8.42 8.61 -1.83
CA VAL A 98 8.91 9.05 -0.50
C VAL A 98 10.42 8.91 -0.29
N SER A 99 10.94 9.89 0.46
CA SER A 99 12.33 10.05 0.88
C SER A 99 12.83 8.91 1.80
N THR A 100 14.13 8.65 1.70
CA THR A 100 14.91 7.51 2.22
C THR A 100 14.79 7.20 3.72
N ALA A 101 14.18 8.08 4.52
CA ALA A 101 14.14 7.94 5.98
C ALA A 101 13.11 6.93 6.52
N CYS A 102 12.14 6.48 5.71
CA CYS A 102 11.02 5.63 6.17
C CYS A 102 10.83 4.35 5.31
N GLY A 103 11.90 3.81 4.72
CA GLY A 103 11.82 2.58 3.93
C GLY A 103 11.27 2.76 2.51
N GLY A 104 11.15 4.00 2.03
CA GLY A 104 10.70 4.31 0.68
C GLY A 104 11.78 4.21 -0.40
N ASP A 105 13.02 3.86 -0.08
CA ASP A 105 14.06 3.73 -1.09
C ASP A 105 13.89 2.41 -1.87
N ILE A 106 13.47 2.54 -3.13
CA ILE A 106 13.32 1.41 -4.07
C ILE A 106 14.48 1.32 -5.06
N SER A 107 15.54 2.12 -4.91
CA SER A 107 16.64 2.19 -5.89
C SER A 107 17.30 0.83 -6.16
N CYS A 108 17.37 -0.05 -5.16
CA CYS A 108 17.87 -1.41 -5.30
C CYS A 108 16.89 -2.38 -6.00
N PHE A 109 15.61 -2.02 -6.12
CA PHE A 109 14.55 -2.84 -6.72
C PHE A 109 13.95 -2.21 -7.98
N GLU A 110 14.48 -1.05 -8.42
CA GLU A 110 13.88 -0.26 -9.50
C GLU A 110 13.76 -1.05 -10.80
N HIS A 111 14.78 -1.84 -11.16
CA HIS A 111 14.71 -2.70 -12.35
C HIS A 111 13.66 -3.83 -12.22
N GLN A 112 13.43 -4.36 -11.01
CA GLN A 112 12.45 -5.44 -10.81
C GLN A 112 11.02 -4.92 -10.76
N LEU A 113 10.85 -3.62 -10.48
CA LEU A 113 9.57 -2.92 -10.41
C LEU A 113 9.25 -2.12 -11.69
N GLN A 114 9.99 -2.33 -12.78
CA GLN A 114 9.80 -1.60 -14.04
C GLN A 114 8.67 -2.15 -14.92
N GLU A 115 8.20 -3.37 -14.68
CA GLU A 115 7.11 -3.96 -15.44
C GLU A 115 6.39 -5.07 -14.67
N GLY A 116 5.13 -5.31 -15.08
CA GLY A 116 4.38 -6.50 -14.67
C GLY A 116 3.86 -6.49 -13.24
N VAL A 117 3.96 -5.39 -12.49
CA VAL A 117 3.28 -5.31 -11.18
C VAL A 117 1.77 -5.11 -11.39
N VAL A 118 0.98 -5.97 -10.74
CA VAL A 118 -0.49 -5.94 -10.81
C VAL A 118 -1.14 -5.46 -9.52
N GLN A 119 -0.42 -5.53 -8.40
CA GLN A 119 -0.92 -5.10 -7.10
C GLN A 119 0.24 -4.64 -6.21
N VAL A 120 0.03 -3.58 -5.44
CA VAL A 120 0.91 -3.21 -4.32
C VAL A 120 0.08 -3.19 -3.05
N VAL A 121 0.65 -3.74 -1.98
CA VAL A 121 0.06 -3.80 -0.65
C VAL A 121 1.06 -3.22 0.34
N SER A 122 0.57 -2.46 1.30
CA SER A 122 1.39 -1.84 2.35
C SER A 122 0.97 -2.35 3.72
N ASN A 123 1.92 -2.28 4.65
CA ASN A 123 1.64 -2.19 6.07
C ASN A 123 2.09 -0.82 6.60
N TYR A 124 2.38 -0.67 7.90
CA TYR A 124 2.80 0.62 8.41
C TYR A 124 4.16 1.09 7.88
N LEU A 125 5.13 0.21 7.65
CA LEU A 125 6.52 0.59 7.34
C LEU A 125 7.14 -0.20 6.17
N ALA A 126 6.39 -1.11 5.55
CA ALA A 126 6.85 -1.92 4.44
C ALA A 126 5.78 -2.08 3.36
N PHE A 127 6.21 -2.54 2.20
CA PHE A 127 5.39 -2.78 1.02
C PHE A 127 5.72 -4.14 0.39
N ALA A 128 4.75 -4.67 -0.33
CA ALA A 128 4.86 -5.86 -1.16
C ALA A 128 4.16 -5.61 -2.50
N ALA A 129 4.85 -5.87 -3.61
CA ALA A 129 4.32 -5.84 -4.97
C ALA A 129 4.10 -7.27 -5.46
N VAL A 130 2.91 -7.56 -5.98
CA VAL A 130 2.58 -8.81 -6.68
C VAL A 130 2.70 -8.56 -8.17
N LYS A 131 3.46 -9.40 -8.86
CA LYS A 131 3.63 -9.36 -10.31
C LYS A 131 2.66 -10.30 -11.03
N SER A 132 2.44 -10.07 -12.32
CA SER A 132 1.56 -10.86 -13.19
C SER A 132 2.04 -12.31 -13.37
N ASP A 133 3.34 -12.56 -13.18
CA ASP A 133 3.94 -13.90 -13.13
C ASP A 133 3.70 -14.62 -11.77
N GLY A 134 3.06 -13.95 -10.81
CA GLY A 134 2.81 -14.46 -9.47
C GLY A 134 4.00 -14.38 -8.53
N SER A 135 5.08 -13.68 -8.91
CA SER A 135 6.19 -13.37 -8.01
C SER A 135 5.89 -12.17 -7.12
N VAL A 136 6.59 -12.06 -5.99
CA VAL A 136 6.44 -10.95 -5.03
C VAL A 136 7.77 -10.28 -4.75
N ILE A 137 7.78 -8.94 -4.77
CA ILE A 137 8.91 -8.11 -4.38
C ILE A 137 8.53 -7.32 -3.13
N THR A 138 9.40 -7.27 -2.13
CA THR A 138 9.16 -6.53 -0.88
C THR A 138 10.21 -5.45 -0.67
N TRP A 139 9.82 -4.35 -0.03
CA TRP A 139 10.74 -3.29 0.37
C TRP A 139 10.21 -2.56 1.61
N GLY A 140 11.07 -1.74 2.22
CA GLY A 140 10.78 -1.00 3.44
C GLY A 140 11.48 -1.55 4.68
N ASP A 141 10.90 -1.35 5.85
CA ASP A 141 11.50 -1.80 7.11
C ASP A 141 11.62 -3.33 7.16
N ALA A 142 12.86 -3.81 7.28
CA ALA A 142 13.19 -5.23 7.26
C ALA A 142 12.46 -6.01 8.36
N ALA A 143 12.37 -5.46 9.57
CA ALA A 143 11.71 -6.12 10.71
C ALA A 143 10.18 -6.17 10.56
N LYS A 144 9.63 -5.37 9.64
CA LYS A 144 8.19 -5.26 9.36
C LYS A 144 7.80 -5.91 8.04
N GLY A 145 8.66 -6.76 7.48
CA GLY A 145 8.37 -7.53 6.27
C GLY A 145 8.85 -6.89 4.98
N GLY A 146 9.67 -5.84 5.06
CA GLY A 146 10.44 -5.34 3.90
C GLY A 146 11.53 -6.32 3.45
N ASP A 147 12.02 -7.17 4.36
CA ASP A 147 12.91 -8.29 4.06
C ASP A 147 12.11 -9.61 4.04
N SER A 148 12.00 -10.21 2.85
CA SER A 148 11.37 -11.51 2.63
C SER A 148 12.36 -12.63 2.32
N SER A 149 13.67 -12.42 2.51
CA SER A 149 14.74 -13.38 2.13
C SER A 149 14.50 -14.80 2.67
N ARG A 150 13.96 -14.91 3.88
CA ARG A 150 13.64 -16.20 4.53
C ARG A 150 12.57 -17.01 3.80
N VAL A 151 11.71 -16.35 3.03
CA VAL A 151 10.59 -16.97 2.30
C VAL A 151 10.65 -16.72 0.80
N GLU A 152 11.73 -16.10 0.31
CA GLU A 152 11.91 -15.68 -1.09
C GLU A 152 11.65 -16.82 -2.08
N HIS A 153 12.22 -18.01 -1.82
CA HIS A 153 12.03 -19.19 -2.66
C HIS A 153 10.55 -19.62 -2.83
N ARG A 154 9.66 -19.20 -1.93
CA ARG A 154 8.21 -19.47 -2.01
C ARG A 154 7.44 -18.34 -2.70
N LEU A 155 8.04 -17.16 -2.81
CA LEU A 155 7.47 -15.94 -3.40
C LEU A 155 7.87 -15.73 -4.86
N GLN A 156 8.52 -16.70 -5.50
CA GLN A 156 8.97 -16.60 -6.89
C GLN A 156 7.86 -16.83 -7.91
N GLU A 157 6.76 -17.49 -7.54
CA GLU A 157 5.64 -17.75 -8.45
C GLU A 157 4.36 -18.16 -7.70
N GLY A 158 3.23 -18.06 -8.41
CA GLY A 158 1.95 -18.60 -7.97
C GLY A 158 1.26 -17.83 -6.85
N VAL A 159 1.77 -16.67 -6.43
CA VAL A 159 1.04 -15.77 -5.52
C VAL A 159 -0.07 -15.06 -6.27
N VAL A 160 -1.28 -15.09 -5.72
CA VAL A 160 -2.47 -14.45 -6.31
C VAL A 160 -2.96 -13.25 -5.52
N GLN A 161 -2.63 -13.18 -4.23
CA GLN A 161 -3.04 -12.09 -3.36
C GLN A 161 -2.04 -11.92 -2.22
N VAL A 162 -1.78 -10.67 -1.83
CA VAL A 162 -1.07 -10.31 -0.59
C VAL A 162 -1.97 -9.48 0.30
N VAL A 163 -1.85 -9.66 1.61
CA VAL A 163 -2.59 -8.92 2.63
C VAL A 163 -1.63 -8.52 3.75
N GLY A 164 -1.70 -7.26 4.19
CA GLY A 164 -0.90 -6.75 5.29
C GLY A 164 -1.66 -6.72 6.63
N SER A 165 -0.94 -6.92 7.73
CA SER A 165 -1.33 -6.42 9.07
C SER A 165 -0.61 -5.09 9.33
N SER A 166 -0.50 -4.60 10.56
CA SER A 166 0.33 -3.42 10.85
C SER A 166 1.83 -3.65 10.63
N SER A 167 2.34 -4.89 10.65
CA SER A 167 3.79 -5.17 10.66
C SER A 167 4.19 -6.53 10.07
N ALA A 168 3.26 -7.23 9.42
CA ALA A 168 3.49 -8.50 8.76
C ALA A 168 2.67 -8.58 7.48
N PHE A 169 2.97 -9.59 6.65
CA PHE A 169 2.24 -9.89 5.44
C PHE A 169 1.87 -11.37 5.37
N ALA A 170 0.77 -11.65 4.67
CA ALA A 170 0.33 -12.97 4.28
C ALA A 170 0.05 -12.99 2.77
N ALA A 171 0.62 -13.94 2.06
CA ALA A 171 0.37 -14.21 0.65
C ALA A 171 -0.43 -15.49 0.49
N ILE A 172 -1.45 -15.44 -0.37
CA ILE A 172 -2.23 -16.60 -0.81
C ILE A 172 -1.67 -17.04 -2.15
N LYS A 173 -1.37 -18.34 -2.28
CA LYS A 173 -1.00 -18.95 -3.56
C LYS A 173 -2.22 -19.52 -4.30
N SER A 174 -2.09 -19.70 -5.61
CA SER A 174 -3.12 -20.30 -6.46
C SER A 174 -3.48 -21.74 -6.08
N ASP A 175 -2.58 -22.46 -5.42
CA ASP A 175 -2.81 -23.79 -4.84
C ASP A 175 -3.57 -23.76 -3.49
N GLY A 176 -3.89 -22.56 -2.99
CA GLY A 176 -4.59 -22.36 -1.72
C GLY A 176 -3.69 -22.50 -0.48
N SER A 177 -2.37 -22.55 -0.64
CA SER A 177 -1.41 -22.45 0.47
C SER A 177 -1.14 -20.99 0.86
N ILE A 178 -0.67 -20.78 2.11
CA ILE A 178 -0.27 -19.46 2.61
C ILE A 178 1.25 -19.38 2.81
N ILE A 179 1.81 -18.21 2.50
CA ILE A 179 3.15 -17.77 2.90
C ILE A 179 3.00 -16.56 3.82
N ILE A 180 3.77 -16.50 4.90
CA ILE A 180 3.76 -15.36 5.83
C ILE A 180 5.18 -14.89 6.12
N TRP A 181 5.33 -13.60 6.40
CA TRP A 181 6.60 -13.00 6.80
C TRP A 181 6.39 -11.67 7.54
N GLY A 182 7.47 -11.15 8.13
CA GLY A 182 7.47 -9.94 8.95
C GLY A 182 7.41 -10.25 10.44
N ASP A 183 6.85 -9.33 11.22
CA ASP A 183 6.89 -9.36 12.68
C ASP A 183 5.97 -10.46 13.26
N ALA A 184 6.56 -11.42 13.97
CA ALA A 184 5.84 -12.54 14.59
C ALA A 184 4.74 -12.09 15.57
N ALA A 185 4.95 -11.00 16.31
CA ALA A 185 3.96 -10.46 17.24
C ALA A 185 2.75 -9.84 16.52
N HIS A 186 2.86 -9.63 15.21
CA HIS A 186 1.83 -9.05 14.36
C HIS A 186 1.29 -10.02 13.30
N GLY A 187 1.49 -11.32 13.51
CA GLY A 187 0.99 -12.38 12.62
C GLY A 187 2.00 -12.89 11.60
N GLY A 188 3.27 -12.49 11.70
CA GLY A 188 4.39 -13.02 10.92
C GLY A 188 4.91 -14.39 11.36
N ASP A 189 4.13 -15.14 12.15
CA ASP A 189 4.42 -16.53 12.53
C ASP A 189 3.13 -17.37 12.52
N ILE A 190 3.14 -18.48 11.78
CA ILE A 190 2.06 -19.47 11.68
C ILE A 190 2.45 -20.85 12.20
N SER A 191 3.61 -21.03 12.83
CA SER A 191 4.12 -22.34 13.30
C SER A 191 3.09 -23.16 14.07
N ARG A 192 2.17 -22.51 14.80
CA ARG A 192 1.09 -23.15 15.57
C ARG A 192 -0.09 -23.65 14.73
N VAL A 193 -0.30 -23.09 13.55
CA VAL A 193 -1.46 -23.37 12.66
C VAL A 193 -1.04 -23.76 11.24
N GLU A 194 0.25 -23.90 10.97
CA GLU A 194 0.82 -24.14 9.64
C GLU A 194 0.18 -25.35 8.95
N HIS A 195 0.02 -26.46 9.67
CA HIS A 195 -0.63 -27.68 9.17
C HIS A 195 -2.07 -27.48 8.67
N ARG A 196 -2.75 -26.39 9.08
CA ARG A 196 -4.11 -26.05 8.65
C ARG A 196 -4.14 -25.09 7.45
N LEU A 197 -3.00 -24.50 7.08
CA LEU A 197 -2.84 -23.45 6.07
C LEU A 197 -2.01 -23.91 4.85
N GLN A 198 -1.80 -25.21 4.71
CA GLN A 198 -1.05 -25.80 3.59
C GLN A 198 -1.85 -25.85 2.29
N GLU A 199 -3.19 -25.85 2.37
CA GLU A 199 -4.08 -25.92 1.21
C GLU A 199 -5.48 -25.38 1.52
N GLY A 200 -6.23 -25.11 0.45
CA GLY A 200 -7.66 -24.83 0.50
C GLY A 200 -8.02 -23.46 1.09
N VAL A 201 -7.06 -22.56 1.31
CA VAL A 201 -7.35 -21.18 1.70
C VAL A 201 -7.84 -20.42 0.48
N VAL A 202 -8.99 -19.74 0.62
CA VAL A 202 -9.61 -18.95 -0.46
C VAL A 202 -9.55 -17.45 -0.21
N GLN A 203 -9.43 -17.04 1.06
CA GLN A 203 -9.38 -15.64 1.42
C GLN A 203 -8.61 -15.45 2.72
N VAL A 204 -7.86 -14.34 2.81
CA VAL A 204 -7.19 -13.87 4.01
C VAL A 204 -7.56 -12.41 4.24
N VAL A 205 -7.75 -12.04 5.51
CA VAL A 205 -7.93 -10.66 5.94
C VAL A 205 -7.01 -10.36 7.12
N GLY A 206 -6.44 -9.16 7.14
CA GLY A 206 -5.58 -8.68 8.22
C GLY A 206 -6.32 -7.79 9.20
N SER A 207 -5.94 -7.86 10.47
CA SER A 207 -6.23 -6.86 11.50
C SER A 207 -4.95 -6.07 11.83
N SER A 208 -4.94 -5.32 12.94
CA SER A 208 -3.72 -4.63 13.39
C SER A 208 -2.55 -5.59 13.65
N SER A 209 -2.78 -6.72 14.31
CA SER A 209 -1.70 -7.63 14.71
C SER A 209 -2.07 -9.11 14.55
N ALA A 210 -3.10 -9.41 13.77
CA ALA A 210 -3.57 -10.77 13.53
C ALA A 210 -4.09 -10.90 12.10
N PHE A 211 -4.35 -12.15 11.70
CA PHE A 211 -5.00 -12.48 10.45
C PHE A 211 -6.09 -13.51 10.67
N ALA A 212 -7.05 -13.53 9.75
CA ALA A 212 -8.05 -14.58 9.62
C ALA A 212 -8.05 -15.09 8.18
N ALA A 213 -8.13 -16.41 8.02
CA ALA A 213 -8.27 -17.09 6.74
C ALA A 213 -9.58 -17.87 6.70
N ILE A 214 -10.23 -17.86 5.55
CA ILE A 214 -11.38 -18.72 5.25
C ILE A 214 -10.91 -19.77 4.25
N LYS A 215 -11.25 -21.03 4.52
CA LYS A 215 -11.00 -22.16 3.64
C LYS A 215 -12.20 -22.47 2.74
N SER A 216 -11.96 -23.21 1.66
CA SER A 216 -12.99 -23.67 0.72
C SER A 216 -14.05 -24.56 1.35
N ASP A 217 -13.70 -25.24 2.46
CA ASP A 217 -14.62 -26.02 3.30
C ASP A 217 -15.46 -25.16 4.26
N GLY A 218 -15.32 -23.83 4.19
CA GLY A 218 -15.99 -22.87 5.06
C GLY A 218 -15.34 -22.67 6.42
N SER A 219 -14.31 -23.45 6.78
CA SER A 219 -13.66 -23.32 8.07
C SER A 219 -12.82 -22.04 8.16
N VAL A 220 -12.76 -21.47 9.37
CA VAL A 220 -12.02 -20.25 9.67
C VAL A 220 -10.79 -20.58 10.53
N ILE A 221 -9.66 -20.00 10.19
CA ILE A 221 -8.40 -20.12 10.92
C ILE A 221 -7.89 -18.72 11.24
N THR A 222 -7.47 -18.49 12.49
CA THR A 222 -6.86 -17.23 12.91
C THR A 222 -5.48 -17.44 13.49
N TRP A 223 -4.63 -16.43 13.37
CA TRP A 223 -3.30 -16.40 13.99
C TRP A 223 -2.84 -14.98 14.27
N GLY A 224 -1.73 -14.84 15.02
CA GLY A 224 -1.23 -13.55 15.51
C GLY A 224 -1.71 -13.24 16.92
N ALA A 225 -1.75 -11.96 17.28
CA ALA A 225 -2.03 -11.51 18.64
C ALA A 225 -3.47 -11.87 19.08
N PRO A 226 -3.66 -12.62 20.19
CA PRO A 226 -5.00 -13.02 20.65
C PRO A 226 -5.94 -11.84 20.88
N ALA A 227 -5.44 -10.76 21.46
CA ALA A 227 -6.22 -9.56 21.74
C ALA A 227 -6.73 -8.83 20.48
N ASN A 228 -6.11 -9.08 19.32
CA ASN A 228 -6.43 -8.41 18.05
C ASN A 228 -7.12 -9.37 17.06
N GLY A 229 -7.71 -10.46 17.55
CA GLY A 229 -8.47 -11.43 16.74
C GLY A 229 -7.71 -12.70 16.37
N GLY A 230 -6.49 -12.91 16.90
CA GLY A 230 -5.71 -14.12 16.65
C GLY A 230 -6.26 -15.39 17.32
N ASP A 231 -7.20 -15.26 18.26
CA ASP A 231 -7.81 -16.38 18.99
C ASP A 231 -9.35 -16.35 18.86
N ILE A 232 -9.89 -17.37 18.21
CA ILE A 232 -11.33 -17.57 18.00
C ILE A 232 -11.94 -18.66 18.90
N SER A 233 -11.19 -19.22 19.85
CA SER A 233 -11.65 -20.34 20.71
C SER A 233 -13.01 -20.10 21.38
N ARG A 234 -13.33 -18.85 21.69
CA ARG A 234 -14.60 -18.44 22.30
C ARG A 234 -15.81 -18.46 21.37
N VAL A 235 -15.58 -18.42 20.05
CA VAL A 235 -16.63 -18.32 19.02
C VAL A 235 -16.55 -19.42 17.97
N GLU A 236 -15.53 -20.27 18.02
CA GLU A 236 -15.26 -21.32 17.02
C GLU A 236 -16.47 -22.24 16.79
N HIS A 237 -17.20 -22.62 17.84
CA HIS A 237 -18.42 -23.44 17.71
C HIS A 237 -19.48 -22.79 16.81
N ARG A 238 -19.59 -21.45 16.84
CA ARG A 238 -20.61 -20.70 16.08
C ARG A 238 -20.22 -20.48 14.61
N LEU A 239 -18.98 -20.79 14.24
CA LEU A 239 -18.46 -20.63 12.87
C LEU A 239 -18.55 -21.93 12.06
N ARG A 240 -19.06 -23.00 12.67
CA ARG A 240 -19.22 -24.33 12.05
C ARG A 240 -20.70 -24.71 11.82
N GLU A 241 -21.62 -23.82 12.18
CA GLU A 241 -23.08 -23.93 11.95
C GLU A 241 -23.46 -23.24 10.63
#